data_AF-A0A843UE50-F1
#
_entry.id   AF-A0A843UE50-F1
#
_cell.length_a   1.000
_cell.length_b   1.000
_cell.length_c   1.000
_cell.angle_alpha   90.00
_cell.angle_beta   90.00
_cell.angle_gamma   90.00
#
_symmetry.space_group_name_H-M   'P 1'
#
loop_
_entity.id
_entity.type
_entity.pdbx_description
1 polymer ?
#
loop_
_entity_poly.entity_id
_entity_poly.type
_entity_poly.pdbx_seq_one_letter_code
_entity_poly.pdbx_strand_id
1 'polypeptide(L)'
;MQGLVQAMQTQAQTQAALQAQLQAQAQAPAPVPQEHGHGGPSIMERFKRMAPPSFKGKSQPLLAESWMREIEKIFRAIRCAKEDKVSLATYMLQERADVWWASILRTRFEDGAIEVTWAEFTRLFRAKFILEHIQDKIEQEFLSLT
;
A
#
# COMPACT_ATOMS: atom_id res chain seq x y z
N MET A 1 -68.95 -9.79 33.59
CA MET A 1 -67.83 -10.19 34.48
C MET A 1 -66.57 -10.64 33.72
N GLN A 2 -66.67 -11.29 32.54
CA GLN A 2 -65.48 -11.79 31.80
C GLN A 2 -64.57 -10.72 31.17
N GLY A 3 -65.11 -9.56 30.76
CA GLY A 3 -64.32 -8.51 30.10
C GLY A 3 -63.30 -7.80 31.00
N LEU A 4 -63.56 -7.70 32.30
CA LEU A 4 -62.65 -7.04 33.26
C LEU A 4 -61.41 -7.89 33.55
N VAL A 5 -61.57 -9.22 33.57
CA VAL A 5 -60.46 -10.15 33.82
C VAL A 5 -59.50 -10.14 32.62
N GLN A 6 -60.05 -10.09 31.41
CA GLN A 6 -59.26 -10.02 30.18
C GLN A 6 -58.53 -8.68 30.04
N ALA A 7 -59.15 -7.58 30.45
CA ALA A 7 -58.51 -6.26 30.48
C ALA A 7 -57.33 -6.21 31.48
N MET A 8 -57.50 -6.74 32.69
CA MET A 8 -56.41 -6.84 33.67
C MET A 8 -55.26 -7.73 33.18
N GLN A 9 -55.58 -8.84 32.51
CA GLN A 9 -54.58 -9.77 31.99
C GLN A 9 -53.75 -9.13 30.86
N THR A 10 -54.42 -8.42 29.95
CA THR A 10 -53.75 -7.63 28.90
C THR A 10 -52.90 -6.51 29.49
N GLN A 11 -53.37 -5.82 30.54
CA GLN A 11 -52.61 -4.75 31.18
C GLN A 11 -51.35 -5.27 31.87
N ALA A 12 -51.43 -6.40 32.56
CA ALA A 12 -50.28 -7.04 33.19
C ALA A 12 -49.23 -7.50 32.16
N GLN A 13 -49.66 -8.07 31.04
CA GLN A 13 -48.77 -8.49 29.95
C GLN A 13 -48.06 -7.29 29.29
N THR A 14 -48.78 -6.20 29.04
CA THR A 14 -48.21 -4.97 28.46
C THR A 14 -47.16 -4.34 29.38
N GLN A 15 -47.41 -4.34 30.69
CA GLN A 15 -46.46 -3.78 31.66
C GLN A 15 -45.16 -4.61 31.73
N ALA A 16 -45.27 -5.94 31.71
CA ALA A 16 -44.11 -6.84 31.70
C ALA A 16 -43.28 -6.67 30.42
N ALA A 17 -43.93 -6.54 29.26
CA ALA A 17 -43.24 -6.33 27.98
C ALA A 17 -42.46 -5.00 27.95
N LEU A 18 -43.06 -3.93 28.51
CA LEU A 18 -42.42 -2.61 28.56
C LEU A 18 -41.18 -2.61 29.48
N GLN A 19 -41.25 -3.31 30.62
CA GLN A 19 -40.09 -3.48 31.52
C GLN A 19 -38.96 -4.29 30.86
N ALA A 20 -39.29 -5.37 30.15
CA ALA A 20 -38.30 -6.18 29.45
C ALA A 20 -37.56 -5.37 28.36
N GLN A 21 -38.26 -4.50 27.63
CA GLN A 21 -37.63 -3.61 26.64
C GLN A 21 -36.68 -2.58 27.29
N LEU A 22 -37.07 -1.98 28.42
CA LEU A 22 -36.21 -1.02 29.13
C LEU A 22 -34.93 -1.69 29.66
N GLN A 23 -35.03 -2.93 30.15
CA GLN A 23 -33.86 -3.71 30.58
C GLN A 23 -32.97 -4.12 29.41
N ALA A 24 -33.55 -4.51 28.27
CA ALA A 24 -32.79 -4.84 27.06
C ALA A 24 -32.02 -3.64 26.50
N GLN A 25 -32.57 -2.43 26.59
CA GLN A 25 -31.85 -1.20 26.21
C GLN A 25 -30.77 -0.81 27.22
N ALA A 26 -30.98 -1.06 28.52
CA ALA A 26 -29.99 -0.78 29.57
C ALA A 26 -28.82 -1.78 29.56
N GLN A 27 -29.05 -3.01 29.10
CA GLN A 27 -28.03 -4.06 28.95
C GLN A 27 -27.46 -4.15 27.55
N ALA A 28 -27.87 -3.28 26.62
CA ALA A 28 -27.14 -3.14 25.37
C ALA A 28 -25.69 -2.81 25.76
N PRO A 29 -24.70 -3.63 25.37
CA PRO A 29 -23.32 -3.24 25.57
C PRO A 29 -23.19 -1.86 24.95
N ALA A 30 -22.70 -0.89 25.74
CA ALA A 30 -22.28 0.39 25.18
C ALA A 30 -21.50 0.05 23.91
N PRO A 31 -21.71 0.76 22.78
CA PRO A 31 -20.87 0.54 21.62
C PRO A 31 -19.46 0.68 22.14
N VAL A 32 -18.77 -0.46 22.29
CA VAL A 32 -17.34 -0.47 22.50
C VAL A 32 -16.86 0.46 21.40
N PRO A 33 -16.11 1.52 21.71
CA PRO A 33 -15.36 2.19 20.68
C PRO A 33 -14.66 1.05 19.98
N GLN A 34 -15.14 0.68 18.79
CA GLN A 34 -14.44 -0.26 17.97
C GLN A 34 -13.22 0.54 17.62
N GLU A 35 -12.17 0.33 18.40
CA GLU A 35 -10.80 0.72 18.12
C GLU A 35 -10.46 0.00 16.82
N HIS A 36 -10.99 0.49 15.70
CA HIS A 36 -10.54 0.18 14.35
C HIS A 36 -9.17 0.83 14.10
N GLY A 37 -8.47 1.24 15.16
CA GLY A 37 -7.03 1.34 15.13
C GLY A 37 -6.47 -0.04 14.86
N HIS A 38 -6.20 -0.33 13.60
CA HIS A 38 -5.11 -1.22 13.21
C HIS A 38 -3.87 -0.81 14.03
N GLY A 39 -3.67 -1.41 15.19
CA GLY A 39 -2.74 -0.97 16.24
C GLY A 39 -1.27 -1.22 15.92
N GLY A 40 -0.90 -1.14 14.65
CA GLY A 40 0.47 -1.28 14.17
C GLY A 40 0.74 -0.26 13.06
N PRO A 41 2.00 0.20 12.92
CA PRO A 41 2.36 1.14 11.87
C PRO A 41 2.06 0.54 10.49
N SER A 42 1.50 1.36 9.59
CA SER A 42 1.24 1.01 8.20
C SER A 42 2.51 0.53 7.50
N ILE A 43 2.36 -0.18 6.37
CA ILE A 43 3.51 -0.63 5.59
C ILE A 43 4.40 0.53 5.15
N MET A 44 3.81 1.69 4.82
CA MET A 44 4.51 2.93 4.50
C MET A 44 5.30 3.46 5.70
N GLU A 45 4.71 3.51 6.89
CA GLU A 45 5.43 3.95 8.11
C GLU A 45 6.59 3.03 8.45
N ARG A 46 6.38 1.70 8.33
CA ARG A 46 7.43 0.69 8.52
C ARG A 46 8.54 0.87 7.49
N PHE A 47 8.19 1.12 6.23
CA PHE A 47 9.13 1.38 5.15
C PHE A 47 9.96 2.64 5.42
N LYS A 48 9.32 3.77 5.72
CA LYS A 48 10.00 5.04 6.05
C LYS A 48 10.93 4.93 7.26
N ARG A 49 10.55 4.16 8.28
CA ARG A 49 11.39 3.90 9.46
C ARG A 49 12.69 3.17 9.14
N MET A 50 12.75 2.43 8.03
CA MET A 50 13.99 1.79 7.55
C MET A 50 14.91 2.76 6.80
N ALA A 51 14.54 4.05 6.68
CA ALA A 51 15.28 5.09 5.98
C ALA A 51 15.72 4.65 4.57
N PRO A 52 14.77 4.30 3.69
CA PRO A 52 15.08 3.83 2.34
C PRO A 52 15.87 4.90 1.57
N PRO A 53 16.89 4.51 0.78
CA PRO A 53 17.65 5.46 -0.02
C PRO A 53 16.79 6.00 -1.15
N SER A 54 16.96 7.29 -1.50
CA SER A 54 16.36 7.85 -2.72
C SER A 54 17.24 7.61 -3.94
N PHE A 55 16.63 7.58 -5.13
CA PHE A 55 17.35 7.46 -6.40
C PHE A 55 16.97 8.58 -7.36
N LYS A 56 17.96 9.40 -7.69
CA LYS A 56 17.79 10.60 -8.54
C LYS A 56 17.85 10.32 -10.04
N GLY A 57 18.20 9.11 -10.46
CA GLY A 57 18.31 8.75 -11.87
C GLY A 57 19.69 9.01 -12.51
N LYS A 58 20.77 9.01 -11.72
CA LYS A 58 22.13 9.04 -12.26
C LYS A 58 22.40 7.74 -13.01
N SER A 59 22.87 7.82 -14.26
CA SER A 59 23.27 6.66 -15.09
C SER A 59 24.60 6.08 -14.61
N GLN A 60 24.66 5.58 -13.37
CA GLN A 60 25.79 4.84 -12.84
C GLN A 60 25.29 3.44 -12.46
N PRO A 61 25.66 2.39 -13.22
CA PRO A 61 25.14 1.04 -13.02
C PRO A 61 25.27 0.54 -11.58
N LEU A 62 26.42 0.83 -10.94
CA LEU A 62 26.69 0.41 -9.57
C LEU A 62 25.77 1.09 -8.56
N LEU A 63 25.47 2.39 -8.73
CA LEU A 63 24.55 3.10 -7.84
C LEU A 63 23.11 2.62 -8.02
N ALA A 64 22.71 2.34 -9.26
CA ALA A 64 21.38 1.81 -9.58
C ALA A 64 21.17 0.39 -9.01
N GLU A 65 22.14 -0.52 -9.18
CA GLU A 65 22.10 -1.86 -8.58
C GLU A 65 22.14 -1.80 -7.04
N SER A 66 23.00 -0.94 -6.48
CA SER A 66 23.08 -0.78 -5.02
C SER A 66 21.76 -0.27 -4.44
N TRP A 67 21.12 0.71 -5.09
CA TRP A 67 19.82 1.20 -4.67
C TRP A 67 18.76 0.10 -4.70
N MET A 68 18.67 -0.64 -5.81
CA MET A 68 17.71 -1.74 -5.97
C MET A 68 17.89 -2.81 -4.90
N ARG A 69 19.14 -3.21 -4.63
CA ARG A 69 19.47 -4.20 -3.58
C ARG A 69 19.02 -3.74 -2.19
N GLU A 70 19.23 -2.46 -1.87
CA GLU A 70 18.86 -1.94 -0.54
C GLU A 70 17.34 -1.85 -0.37
N ILE A 71 16.61 -1.44 -1.42
CA ILE A 71 15.14 -1.47 -1.44
C ILE A 71 14.60 -2.90 -1.26
N GLU A 72 15.14 -3.89 -1.97
CA GLU A 72 14.74 -5.30 -1.82
C GLU A 72 15.04 -5.85 -0.43
N LYS A 73 16.16 -5.45 0.17
CA LYS A 73 16.53 -5.80 1.55
C LYS A 73 15.51 -5.23 2.54
N ILE A 74 15.08 -3.98 2.38
CA ILE A 74 14.05 -3.37 3.20
C ILE A 74 12.72 -4.12 3.05
N PHE A 75 12.30 -4.43 1.82
CA PHE A 75 11.07 -5.20 1.57
C PHE A 75 11.06 -6.55 2.27
N ARG A 76 12.19 -7.26 2.30
CA ARG A 76 12.33 -8.50 3.08
C ARG A 76 12.20 -8.25 4.57
N ALA A 77 12.87 -7.23 5.10
CA ALA A 77 12.84 -6.89 6.53
C ALA A 77 11.44 -6.55 7.03
N ILE A 78 10.67 -5.79 6.24
CA ILE A 78 9.29 -5.41 6.61
C ILE A 78 8.23 -6.42 6.14
N ARG A 79 8.62 -7.53 5.49
CA ARG A 79 7.71 -8.52 4.89
C ARG A 79 6.66 -7.84 3.98
N CYS A 80 7.14 -6.99 3.08
CA CYS A 80 6.30 -6.24 2.14
C CYS A 80 5.55 -7.18 1.20
N ALA A 81 4.23 -6.98 1.08
CA ALA A 81 3.39 -7.67 0.10
C ALA A 81 3.80 -7.29 -1.33
N LYS A 82 3.48 -8.12 -2.34
CA LYS A 82 3.98 -7.94 -3.71
C LYS A 82 3.36 -6.71 -4.38
N GLU A 83 2.08 -6.50 -4.11
CA GLU A 83 1.24 -5.38 -4.52
C GLU A 83 1.76 -4.02 -4.05
N ASP A 84 2.37 -3.93 -2.86
CA ASP A 84 2.86 -2.67 -2.31
C ASP A 84 4.24 -2.26 -2.84
N LYS A 85 5.02 -3.20 -3.40
CA LYS A 85 6.45 -3.00 -3.69
C LYS A 85 6.71 -1.87 -4.68
N VAL A 86 5.95 -1.84 -5.79
CA VAL A 86 6.17 -0.83 -6.83
C VAL A 86 5.88 0.55 -6.27
N SER A 87 4.72 0.73 -5.64
CA SER A 87 4.32 2.01 -5.01
C SER A 87 5.35 2.51 -3.98
N LEU A 88 5.86 1.63 -3.12
CA LEU A 88 6.87 2.00 -2.12
C LEU A 88 8.24 2.33 -2.75
N ALA A 89 8.68 1.59 -3.76
CA ALA A 89 9.95 1.87 -4.43
C ALA A 89 9.89 3.15 -5.27
N THR A 90 8.79 3.36 -5.99
CA THR A 90 8.62 4.53 -6.87
C THR A 90 8.48 5.81 -6.06
N TYR A 91 7.95 5.72 -4.83
CA TYR A 91 7.98 6.82 -3.84
C TYR A 91 9.40 7.32 -3.53
N MET A 92 10.43 6.48 -3.71
CA MET A 92 11.82 6.84 -3.46
C MET A 92 12.57 7.32 -4.70
N LEU A 93 11.91 7.34 -5.86
CA LEU A 93 12.48 7.95 -7.07
C LEU A 93 12.38 9.47 -6.97
N GLN A 94 13.41 10.15 -7.49
CA GLN A 94 13.49 11.60 -7.47
C GLN A 94 14.04 12.09 -8.82
N GLU A 95 13.80 13.37 -9.11
CA GLU A 95 14.37 14.07 -10.26
C GLU A 95 14.18 13.28 -11.57
N ARG A 96 15.27 12.93 -12.26
CA ARG A 96 15.23 12.23 -13.55
C ARG A 96 14.55 10.86 -13.46
N ALA A 97 14.70 10.16 -12.34
CA ALA A 97 14.08 8.84 -12.19
C ALA A 97 12.56 8.92 -12.00
N ASP A 98 12.08 9.93 -11.28
CA ASP A 98 10.64 10.16 -11.11
C ASP A 98 9.98 10.57 -12.44
N VAL A 99 10.59 11.50 -13.17
CA VAL A 99 10.12 11.91 -14.51
C VAL A 99 10.09 10.74 -15.49
N TRP A 100 11.12 9.88 -15.48
CA TRP A 100 11.15 8.67 -16.30
C TRP A 100 10.00 7.72 -15.94
N TRP A 101 9.77 7.47 -14.65
CA TRP A 101 8.73 6.56 -14.22
C TRP A 101 7.33 7.07 -14.60
N ALA A 102 7.07 8.36 -14.41
CA ALA A 102 5.82 8.99 -14.85
C ALA A 102 5.60 8.87 -16.38
N SER A 103 6.66 8.96 -17.17
CA SER A 103 6.59 8.75 -18.63
C SER A 103 6.26 7.30 -19.00
N ILE A 104 6.83 6.32 -18.30
CA ILE A 104 6.50 4.91 -18.49
C ILE A 104 5.03 4.62 -18.17
N LEU A 105 4.54 5.14 -17.04
CA LEU A 105 3.13 4.98 -16.65
C LEU A 105 2.19 5.55 -17.70
N ARG A 106 2.50 6.72 -18.24
CA ARG A 106 1.72 7.34 -19.33
C ARG A 106 1.75 6.47 -20.59
N THR A 107 2.94 6.21 -21.12
CA THR A 107 3.10 5.60 -22.45
C THR A 107 2.77 4.12 -22.53
N ARG A 108 2.85 3.37 -21.43
CA ARG A 108 2.71 1.90 -21.44
C ARG A 108 1.54 1.36 -20.62
N PHE A 109 0.95 2.16 -19.75
CA PHE A 109 -0.08 1.73 -18.80
C PHE A 109 -1.32 2.63 -18.82
N GLU A 110 -1.55 3.34 -19.95
CA GLU A 110 -2.58 4.37 -20.15
C GLU A 110 -4.03 3.87 -19.87
N ASP A 111 -4.29 2.56 -19.94
CA ASP A 111 -5.63 1.96 -19.75
C ASP A 111 -5.92 1.48 -18.31
N GLY A 112 -5.03 1.70 -17.33
CA GLY A 112 -5.28 1.36 -15.92
C GLY A 112 -5.53 -0.13 -15.61
N ALA A 113 -5.48 -1.00 -16.62
CA ALA A 113 -5.85 -2.41 -16.53
C ALA A 113 -4.68 -3.32 -16.15
N ILE A 114 -3.44 -2.85 -16.26
CA ILE A 114 -2.24 -3.64 -15.98
C ILE A 114 -1.53 -3.04 -14.78
N GLU A 115 -1.72 -3.67 -13.61
CA GLU A 115 -0.86 -3.40 -12.46
C GLU A 115 0.59 -3.74 -12.83
N VAL A 116 1.49 -2.77 -12.66
CA VAL A 116 2.91 -3.00 -12.86
C VAL A 116 3.39 -3.94 -11.75
N THR A 117 3.80 -5.15 -12.12
CA THR A 117 4.41 -6.06 -11.16
C THR A 117 5.81 -5.59 -10.77
N TRP A 118 6.29 -5.98 -9.57
CA TRP A 118 7.68 -5.70 -9.15
C TRP A 118 8.72 -6.20 -10.16
N ALA A 119 8.47 -7.35 -10.78
CA ALA A 119 9.38 -7.94 -11.77
C ALA A 119 9.49 -7.04 -13.02
N GLU A 120 8.37 -6.49 -13.48
CA GLU A 120 8.34 -5.60 -14.64
C GLU A 120 9.01 -4.26 -14.32
N PHE A 121 8.71 -3.66 -13.16
CA PHE A 121 9.42 -2.48 -12.67
C PHE A 121 10.94 -2.71 -12.65
N THR A 122 11.39 -3.81 -12.05
CA THR A 122 12.82 -4.17 -11.93
C THR A 122 13.48 -4.29 -13.31
N ARG A 123 12.79 -4.94 -14.26
CA ARG A 123 13.28 -5.11 -15.64
C ARG A 123 13.44 -3.75 -16.32
N LEU A 124 12.42 -2.89 -16.25
CA LEU A 124 12.45 -1.55 -16.86
C LEU A 124 13.50 -0.64 -16.22
N PHE A 125 13.61 -0.67 -14.89
CA PHE A 125 14.60 0.10 -14.15
C PHE A 125 16.02 -0.28 -14.56
N ARG A 126 16.34 -1.59 -14.60
CA ARG A 126 17.66 -2.06 -15.02
C ARG A 126 17.96 -1.72 -16.48
N ALA A 127 16.98 -1.87 -17.36
CA ALA A 127 17.15 -1.48 -18.75
C ALA A 127 17.50 0.00 -18.89
N LYS A 128 16.82 0.88 -18.13
CA LYS A 128 17.07 2.32 -18.20
C LYS A 128 18.39 2.75 -17.56
N PHE A 129 18.68 2.32 -16.34
CA PHE A 129 19.78 2.93 -15.56
C PHE A 129 21.08 2.10 -15.53
N ILE A 130 21.03 0.84 -15.97
CA ILE A 130 22.20 -0.05 -16.01
C ILE A 130 22.60 -0.38 -17.44
N LEU A 131 21.64 -0.77 -18.30
CA LEU A 131 21.96 -1.16 -19.67
C LEU A 131 22.29 0.03 -20.59
N GLU A 132 21.60 1.17 -20.49
CA GLU A 132 21.96 2.36 -21.30
C GLU A 132 23.42 2.78 -21.08
N HIS A 133 23.91 2.76 -19.83
CA HIS A 133 25.31 3.12 -19.56
C HIS A 133 26.31 2.11 -20.16
N ILE A 134 25.97 0.82 -20.21
CA ILE A 134 26.83 -0.19 -20.86
C ILE A 134 26.85 0.04 -22.37
N GLN A 135 25.71 0.37 -22.97
CA GLN A 135 25.62 0.71 -24.39
C GLN A 135 26.40 2.00 -24.72
N ASP A 136 26.24 3.06 -23.94
CA ASP A 136 26.99 4.31 -24.09
C ASP A 136 28.50 4.05 -24.05
N LYS A 137 28.98 3.20 -23.13
CA LYS A 137 30.40 2.86 -23.03
C LYS A 137 30.90 2.08 -24.25
N ILE A 138 30.11 1.13 -24.76
CA ILE A 138 30.45 0.37 -25.97
C ILE A 138 30.48 1.28 -27.20
N GLU A 139 29.53 2.20 -27.33
CA GLU A 139 29.49 3.17 -28.42
C GLU A 139 30.68 4.14 -28.37
N GLN A 140 31.06 4.62 -27.18
CA GLN A 140 32.25 5.46 -27.00
C GLN A 140 33.54 4.69 -27.33
N GLU A 141 33.67 3.43 -26.89
CA GLU A 141 34.82 2.58 -27.24
C GLU A 141 34.87 2.34 -28.75
N PHE A 142 33.73 2.08 -29.41
CA PHE A 142 33.66 1.90 -30.86
C PHE A 142 34.04 3.17 -31.65
N LEU A 143 33.56 4.34 -31.23
CA LEU A 143 33.89 5.62 -31.84
C LEU A 143 35.36 6.04 -31.62
N SER A 144 35.99 5.58 -30.53
CA SER A 144 37.41 5.84 -30.26
C SER A 144 38.38 4.96 -31.05
N LEU A 145 37.86 3.96 -31.78
CA LEU A 145 38.64 2.99 -32.57
C LEU A 145 38.59 3.28 -34.09
N THR A 146 38.00 4.42 -34.52
CA THR A 146 37.99 4.91 -35.92
C THR A 146 38.77 6.21 -36.03
#